data_AF-A0A246ECD3-F1
#
_entry.id   AF-A0A246ECD3-F1
#
_cell.length_a   1.000
_cell.length_b   1.000
_cell.length_c   1.000
_cell.angle_alpha   90.00
_cell.angle_beta   90.00
_cell.angle_gamma   90.00
#
_symmetry.space_group_name_H-M   'P 1'
#
loop_
_entity.id
_entity.type
_entity.pdbx_description
1 polymer ?
#
loop_
_entity_poly.entity_id
_entity_poly.type
_entity_poly.pdbx_seq_one_letter_code
_entity_poly.pdbx_strand_id
1 'polypeptide(L)'
;MRLLATPVAPDPDEARRWAEEELSKAAYREAEPTPIDRFARGVVDFLAALFNGQVPATLGPWLAVGAIVVLLVLVAVAILIWGRPRTVVRSRASVPLFGEDETRSADQMRAEAADAAGRGAWDEAIVLRVRALARGLAERTIVDPAPGTTVHRFAADAGRIFPAESEELDRVARVFDDVRYLRRPGTAEAYATVRALDERLAAARAEVPA
;
A
#
# COMPACT_ATOMS: atom_id res chain seq x y z
N MET A 1 68.23 -22.82 2.18
CA MET A 1 67.37 -23.61 3.08
C MET A 1 66.93 -22.68 4.22
N ARG A 2 65.64 -22.71 4.55
CA ARG A 2 64.85 -21.77 5.37
C ARG A 2 65.55 -21.04 6.53
N LEU A 3 65.31 -19.72 6.59
CA LEU A 3 65.43 -18.86 7.78
C LEU A 3 64.49 -19.38 8.88
N LEU A 4 65.04 -19.83 10.00
CA LEU A 4 64.27 -20.03 11.25
C LEU A 4 64.32 -18.73 12.04
N ALA A 5 63.45 -17.79 11.68
CA ALA A 5 63.10 -16.69 12.57
C ALA A 5 62.24 -17.28 13.70
N THR A 6 62.86 -17.55 14.84
CA THR A 6 62.15 -17.83 16.09
C THR A 6 61.22 -16.66 16.42
N PRO A 7 59.93 -16.88 16.67
CA PRO A 7 59.05 -15.79 17.11
C PRO A 7 59.55 -15.30 18.46
N VAL A 8 59.97 -14.04 18.52
CA VAL A 8 60.26 -13.35 19.78
C VAL A 8 58.94 -13.26 20.52
N ALA A 9 58.77 -14.10 21.54
CA ALA A 9 57.69 -13.93 22.51
C ALA A 9 58.01 -12.67 23.35
N PRO A 10 57.09 -11.70 23.45
CA PRO A 10 57.33 -10.48 24.21
C PRO A 10 57.49 -10.78 25.72
N ASP A 11 58.33 -9.99 26.37
CA ASP A 11 58.59 -10.04 27.82
C ASP A 11 57.28 -9.84 28.61
N PRO A 12 57.08 -10.46 29.79
CA PRO A 12 55.79 -10.44 30.50
C PRO A 12 55.29 -9.02 30.84
N ASP A 13 56.20 -8.07 31.03
CA ASP A 13 55.87 -6.67 31.26
C ASP A 13 55.43 -5.92 29.99
N GLU A 14 55.92 -6.35 28.83
CA GLU A 14 55.55 -5.79 27.52
C GLU A 14 54.17 -6.31 27.08
N ALA A 15 53.88 -7.58 27.35
CA ALA A 15 52.55 -8.18 27.16
C ALA A 15 51.48 -7.53 28.05
N ARG A 16 51.83 -7.14 29.29
CA ARG A 16 50.92 -6.43 30.20
C ARG A 16 50.61 -5.01 29.72
N ARG A 17 51.62 -4.26 29.26
CA ARG A 17 51.39 -2.93 28.67
C ARG A 17 50.55 -3.00 27.40
N TRP A 18 50.80 -3.97 26.53
CA TRP A 18 49.96 -4.19 25.34
C TRP A 18 48.54 -4.62 25.69
N ALA A 19 48.34 -5.43 26.73
CA ALA A 19 47.00 -5.77 27.21
C ALA A 19 46.26 -4.56 27.80
N GLU A 20 46.96 -3.70 28.55
CA GLU A 20 46.40 -2.45 29.10
C GLU A 20 46.09 -1.43 27.99
N GLU A 21 46.96 -1.32 26.99
CA GLU A 21 46.77 -0.46 25.82
C GLU A 21 45.60 -0.96 24.96
N GLU A 22 45.43 -2.27 24.79
CA GLU A 22 44.30 -2.88 24.07
C GLU A 22 42.98 -2.78 24.84
N LEU A 23 43.00 -2.89 26.18
CA LEU A 23 41.82 -2.65 27.03
C LEU A 23 41.45 -1.16 27.10
N SER A 24 42.42 -0.25 26.92
CA SER A 24 42.18 1.19 26.83
C SER A 24 41.65 1.64 25.46
N LYS A 25 41.81 0.83 24.40
CA LYS A 25 41.11 0.96 23.10
C LYS A 25 39.65 0.52 23.21
N ALA A 26 38.95 1.09 24.18
CA ALA A 26 37.51 1.03 24.32
C ALA A 26 36.83 1.81 23.17
N ALA A 27 36.95 1.29 21.95
CA ALA A 27 36.19 1.71 20.76
C ALA A 27 34.72 1.27 20.82
N TYR A 28 34.22 0.90 22.01
CA TYR A 28 32.83 0.57 22.28
C TYR A 28 32.39 1.12 23.65
N ARG A 29 32.63 2.41 23.89
CA ARG A 29 32.09 3.10 25.08
C ARG A 29 31.03 4.16 24.83
N GLU A 30 30.41 4.17 23.66
CA GLU A 30 29.22 4.99 23.44
C GLU A 30 28.23 4.30 22.51
N ALA A 31 27.62 3.25 23.04
CA ALA A 31 26.22 2.98 22.72
C ALA A 31 25.44 3.33 23.98
N GLU A 32 25.27 4.64 24.24
CA GLU A 32 24.10 5.04 25.01
C GLU A 32 22.91 4.34 24.33
N PRO A 33 22.14 3.51 25.05
CA PRO A 33 21.02 2.83 24.44
C PRO A 33 20.16 3.91 23.81
N THR A 34 20.04 3.86 22.49
CA THR A 34 19.15 4.79 21.80
C THR A 34 17.76 4.61 22.44
N PRO A 35 16.92 5.66 22.49
CA PRO A 35 15.58 5.53 23.04
C PRO A 35 14.81 4.34 22.44
N ILE A 36 15.11 4.02 21.18
CA ILE A 36 14.63 2.87 20.43
C ILE A 36 15.16 1.54 20.98
N ASP A 37 16.44 1.45 21.31
CA ASP A 37 17.06 0.25 21.86
C ASP A 37 16.56 -0.06 23.28
N ARG A 38 16.33 0.98 24.10
CA ARG A 38 15.66 0.84 25.41
C ARG A 38 14.21 0.35 25.27
N PHE A 39 13.48 0.89 24.30
CA PHE A 39 12.12 0.46 23.99
C PHE A 39 12.08 -0.99 23.48
N ALA A 40 12.97 -1.35 22.56
CA ALA A 40 13.07 -2.70 22.00
C ALA A 40 13.37 -3.74 23.08
N ARG A 41 14.30 -3.44 24.00
CA ARG A 41 14.58 -4.32 25.16
C ARG A 41 13.36 -4.49 26.06
N GLY A 42 12.65 -3.39 26.37
CA GLY A 42 11.42 -3.47 27.15
C GLY A 42 10.33 -4.34 26.51
N VAL A 43 10.21 -4.32 25.18
CA VAL A 43 9.28 -5.17 24.44
C VAL A 43 9.71 -6.63 24.49
N VAL A 44 11.00 -6.93 24.29
CA VAL A 44 11.53 -8.31 24.33
C VAL A 44 11.38 -8.91 25.73
N ASP A 45 11.71 -8.16 26.77
CA ASP A 45 11.60 -8.60 28.17
C ASP A 45 10.14 -8.87 28.57
N PHE A 46 9.21 -8.01 28.11
CA PHE A 46 7.78 -8.22 28.31
C PHE A 46 7.26 -9.49 27.63
N LEU A 47 7.66 -9.72 26.37
CA LEU A 47 7.31 -10.95 25.64
C LEU A 47 7.89 -12.18 26.33
N ALA A 48 9.15 -12.15 26.74
CA ALA A 48 9.80 -13.24 27.46
C ALA A 48 9.10 -13.57 28.78
N ALA A 49 8.69 -12.55 29.55
CA ALA A 49 7.93 -12.74 30.79
C ALA A 49 6.54 -13.37 30.54
N LEU A 50 5.89 -13.00 29.44
CA LEU A 50 4.59 -13.54 29.03
C LEU A 50 4.69 -15.02 28.61
N PHE A 51 5.73 -15.38 27.85
CA PHE A 51 5.94 -16.76 27.39
C PHE A 51 6.49 -17.69 28.48
N ASN A 52 7.26 -17.17 29.43
CA ASN A 52 7.83 -17.97 30.52
C ASN A 52 6.86 -18.24 31.68
N GLY A 53 5.63 -17.70 31.63
CA GLY A 53 4.55 -18.04 32.57
C GLY A 53 4.79 -17.66 34.04
N GLN A 54 5.91 -16.99 34.34
CA GLN A 54 6.20 -16.46 35.67
C GLN A 54 5.56 -15.09 35.81
N VAL A 55 4.24 -15.09 36.06
CA VAL A 55 3.49 -13.87 36.34
C VAL A 55 3.42 -13.70 37.87
N PRO A 56 4.25 -12.85 38.49
CA PRO A 56 4.02 -12.46 39.88
C PRO A 56 2.68 -11.73 39.99
N ALA A 57 1.88 -12.09 41.00
CA ALA A 57 0.52 -11.57 41.23
C ALA A 57 0.43 -10.04 41.38
N THR A 58 1.57 -9.36 41.54
CA THR A 58 1.70 -7.90 41.61
C THR A 58 1.57 -7.21 40.25
N LEU A 59 1.63 -7.94 39.13
CA LEU A 59 1.60 -7.41 37.76
C LEU A 59 0.21 -7.40 37.11
N GLY A 60 -0.86 -7.72 37.84
CA GLY A 60 -2.24 -7.74 37.32
C GLY A 60 -2.62 -6.48 36.52
N PRO A 61 -2.34 -5.26 37.00
CA PRO A 61 -2.60 -4.03 36.22
C PRO A 61 -1.67 -3.86 35.01
N TRP A 62 -0.41 -4.29 35.12
CA TRP A 62 0.61 -4.12 34.08
C TRP A 62 0.43 -5.07 32.89
N LEU A 63 -0.13 -6.27 33.11
CA LEU A 63 -0.54 -7.16 32.03
C LEU A 63 -1.67 -6.55 31.18
N ALA A 64 -2.64 -5.89 31.82
CA ALA A 64 -3.70 -5.18 31.10
C ALA A 64 -3.14 -4.01 30.28
N VAL A 65 -2.19 -3.25 30.84
CA VAL A 65 -1.50 -2.17 30.11
C VAL A 65 -0.71 -2.73 28.94
N GLY A 66 0.06 -3.81 29.13
CA GLY A 66 0.81 -4.46 28.06
C GLY A 66 -0.08 -4.99 26.93
N ALA A 67 -1.19 -5.65 27.27
CA ALA A 67 -2.18 -6.10 26.29
C ALA A 67 -2.81 -4.93 25.51
N ILE A 68 -3.10 -3.81 26.18
CA ILE A 68 -3.61 -2.59 25.53
C ILE A 68 -2.55 -1.99 24.59
N VAL A 69 -1.28 -1.94 24.99
CA VAL A 69 -0.19 -1.43 24.14
C VAL A 69 -0.01 -2.32 22.92
N VAL A 70 -0.01 -3.64 23.08
CA VAL A 70 0.05 -4.59 21.95
C VAL A 70 -1.15 -4.40 21.02
N LEU A 71 -2.36 -4.26 21.57
CA LEU A 71 -3.56 -3.97 20.79
C LEU A 71 -3.44 -2.65 20.03
N LEU A 72 -2.97 -1.59 20.66
CA LEU A 72 -2.75 -0.28 20.03
C LEU A 72 -1.70 -0.35 18.92
N VAL A 73 -0.62 -1.11 19.10
CA VAL A 73 0.40 -1.34 18.08
C VAL A 73 -0.19 -2.13 16.91
N LEU A 74 -0.95 -3.19 17.17
CA LEU A 74 -1.63 -3.96 16.13
C LEU A 74 -2.64 -3.09 15.36
N VAL A 75 -3.41 -2.25 16.06
CA VAL A 75 -4.32 -1.28 15.45
C VAL A 75 -3.56 -0.24 14.65
N ALA A 76 -2.44 0.30 15.15
CA ALA A 76 -1.63 1.27 14.44
C ALA A 76 -0.97 0.67 13.19
N VAL A 77 -0.47 -0.56 13.26
CA VAL A 77 0.05 -1.31 12.11
C VAL A 77 -1.06 -1.61 11.12
N ALA A 78 -2.24 -2.01 11.58
CA ALA A 78 -3.41 -2.18 10.72
C ALA A 78 -3.80 -0.85 10.06
N ILE A 79 -3.79 0.28 10.77
CA ILE A 79 -4.00 1.61 10.20
C ILE A 79 -2.85 2.00 9.28
N LEU A 80 -1.61 1.58 9.50
CA LEU A 80 -0.52 1.91 8.59
C LEU A 80 -0.61 1.12 7.28
N ILE A 81 -1.00 -0.16 7.37
CA ILE A 81 -1.21 -1.05 6.22
C ILE A 81 -2.51 -0.67 5.46
N TRP A 82 -3.61 -0.39 6.16
CA TRP A 82 -4.93 -0.12 5.58
C TRP A 82 -5.33 1.36 5.52
N GLY A 83 -4.61 2.25 6.19
CA GLY A 83 -4.97 3.65 6.44
C GLY A 83 -4.04 4.66 5.76
N ARG A 84 -3.55 4.34 4.56
CA ARG A 84 -3.45 5.41 3.56
C ARG A 84 -4.83 6.04 3.39
N PRO A 85 -4.92 7.37 3.28
CA PRO A 85 -6.16 8.10 3.47
C PRO A 85 -7.14 7.73 2.37
N ARG A 86 -8.01 6.78 2.71
CA ARG A 86 -9.29 6.56 2.06
C ARG A 86 -10.12 7.81 2.30
N THR A 87 -10.00 8.79 1.40
CA THR A 87 -11.00 9.84 1.20
C THR A 87 -12.28 9.19 0.66
N VAL A 88 -12.89 8.34 1.49
CA VAL A 88 -14.27 7.92 1.30
C VAL A 88 -15.09 9.05 1.87
N VAL A 89 -15.30 10.06 1.01
CA VAL A 89 -16.40 11.00 1.21
C VAL A 89 -17.63 10.16 1.44
N ARG A 90 -18.15 10.31 2.65
CA ARG A 90 -19.40 9.73 3.11
C ARG A 90 -20.51 10.39 2.29
N SER A 91 -20.92 9.78 1.18
CA SER A 91 -22.19 10.13 0.55
C SER A 91 -23.02 8.89 0.30
N ARG A 92 -24.19 8.88 0.93
CA ARG A 92 -25.27 7.91 0.76
C ARG A 92 -26.17 8.33 -0.43
N ALA A 93 -25.58 8.95 -1.44
CA ALA A 93 -26.23 9.42 -2.65
C ALA A 93 -25.32 9.06 -3.82
N SER A 94 -25.92 8.58 -4.92
CA SER A 94 -25.26 8.22 -6.18
C SER A 94 -24.00 9.04 -6.44
N VAL A 95 -22.81 8.42 -6.32
CA VAL A 95 -21.54 9.11 -6.56
C VAL A 95 -21.39 9.26 -8.07
N PRO A 96 -21.28 10.48 -8.60
CA PRO A 96 -21.08 10.72 -10.02
C PRO A 96 -19.85 9.98 -10.58
N LEU A 97 -19.91 9.56 -11.85
CA LEU A 97 -18.74 9.06 -12.60
C LEU A 97 -17.66 10.15 -12.72
N PHE A 98 -18.08 11.42 -12.83
CA PHE A 98 -17.27 12.63 -12.72
C PHE A 98 -17.83 13.54 -11.62
N GLY A 99 -17.02 13.84 -10.60
CA GLY A 99 -17.38 14.88 -9.63
C GLY A 99 -17.23 16.27 -10.25
N GLU A 100 -17.88 17.27 -9.64
CA GLU A 100 -17.85 18.67 -10.11
C GLU A 100 -16.43 19.27 -10.18
N ASP A 101 -15.45 18.66 -9.49
CA ASP A 101 -14.06 19.14 -9.39
C ASP A 101 -13.01 18.20 -10.05
N GLU A 102 -13.41 17.24 -10.88
CA GLU A 102 -12.46 16.28 -11.45
C GLU A 102 -11.65 16.89 -12.60
N THR A 103 -10.47 17.45 -12.27
CA THR A 103 -9.58 18.19 -13.19
C THR A 103 -8.48 17.34 -13.85
N ARG A 104 -8.30 16.10 -13.41
CA ARG A 104 -7.25 15.21 -13.91
C ARG A 104 -7.54 14.74 -15.35
N SER A 105 -6.49 14.56 -16.13
CA SER A 105 -6.61 13.98 -17.48
C SER A 105 -6.79 12.47 -17.44
N ALA A 106 -7.26 11.88 -18.55
CA ALA A 106 -7.37 10.42 -18.66
C ALA A 106 -6.02 9.74 -18.41
N ASP A 107 -4.93 10.26 -18.97
CA ASP A 107 -3.60 9.68 -18.84
C ASP A 107 -3.05 9.77 -17.41
N GLN A 108 -3.33 10.85 -16.69
CA GLN A 108 -3.00 10.97 -15.27
C GLN A 108 -3.72 9.89 -14.45
N MET A 109 -5.03 9.71 -14.69
CA MET A 109 -5.80 8.66 -14.01
C MET A 109 -5.31 7.24 -14.38
N ARG A 110 -4.87 7.00 -15.62
CA ARG A 110 -4.27 5.72 -16.03
C ARG A 110 -2.96 5.44 -15.31
N ALA A 111 -2.11 6.46 -15.14
CA ALA A 111 -0.86 6.35 -14.41
C ALA A 111 -1.12 6.03 -12.93
N GLU A 112 -2.02 6.78 -12.29
CA GLU A 112 -2.42 6.51 -10.89
C GLU A 112 -3.03 5.11 -10.72
N ALA A 113 -3.84 4.66 -11.69
CA ALA A 113 -4.40 3.30 -11.69
C ALA A 113 -3.31 2.23 -11.79
N ALA A 114 -2.29 2.45 -12.63
CA ALA A 114 -1.15 1.55 -12.76
C ALA A 114 -0.31 1.49 -11.47
N ASP A 115 -0.08 2.63 -10.83
CA ASP A 115 0.62 2.70 -9.54
C ASP A 115 -0.16 1.98 -8.43
N ALA A 116 -1.49 2.14 -8.39
CA ALA A 116 -2.36 1.42 -7.45
C ALA A 116 -2.29 -0.09 -7.68
N ALA A 117 -2.36 -0.54 -8.94
CA ALA A 117 -2.20 -1.95 -9.31
C ALA A 117 -0.82 -2.50 -8.90
N GLY A 118 0.25 -1.73 -9.09
CA GLY A 118 1.62 -2.11 -8.69
C GLY A 118 1.78 -2.32 -7.19
N ARG A 119 0.94 -1.69 -6.36
CA ARG A 119 0.89 -1.89 -4.91
C ARG A 119 -0.13 -2.95 -4.47
N GLY A 120 -0.79 -3.63 -5.41
CA GLY A 120 -1.87 -4.58 -5.12
C GLY A 120 -3.17 -3.94 -4.62
N ALA A 121 -3.33 -2.62 -4.79
CA ALA A 121 -4.55 -1.89 -4.42
C ALA A 121 -5.59 -2.00 -5.55
N TRP A 122 -6.09 -3.22 -5.78
CA TRP A 122 -6.95 -3.54 -6.93
C TRP A 122 -8.25 -2.74 -6.97
N ASP A 123 -8.89 -2.52 -5.82
CA ASP A 123 -10.13 -1.74 -5.73
C ASP A 123 -9.93 -0.33 -6.28
N GLU A 124 -8.86 0.32 -5.84
CA GLU A 124 -8.47 1.67 -6.24
C GLU A 124 -8.10 1.71 -7.73
N ALA A 125 -7.29 0.74 -8.16
CA ALA A 125 -6.85 0.62 -9.55
C ALA A 125 -8.04 0.47 -10.53
N ILE A 126 -9.03 -0.36 -10.18
CA ILE A 126 -10.25 -0.57 -10.97
C ILE A 126 -11.05 0.74 -11.06
N VAL A 127 -11.31 1.39 -9.92
CA VAL A 127 -12.09 2.65 -9.88
C VAL A 127 -11.41 3.74 -10.70
N LEU A 128 -10.10 3.93 -10.53
CA LEU A 128 -9.32 4.91 -11.29
C LEU A 128 -9.32 4.59 -12.78
N ARG A 129 -9.16 3.32 -13.17
CA ARG A 129 -9.15 2.92 -14.58
C ARG A 129 -10.50 3.14 -15.27
N VAL A 130 -11.61 2.86 -14.59
CA VAL A 130 -12.96 3.14 -15.13
C VAL A 130 -13.18 4.65 -15.31
N ARG A 131 -12.74 5.46 -14.35
CA ARG A 131 -12.78 6.92 -14.48
C ARG A 131 -11.90 7.42 -15.62
N ALA A 132 -10.72 6.85 -15.78
CA ALA A 132 -9.80 7.17 -16.87
C ALA A 132 -10.41 6.84 -18.25
N LEU A 133 -11.04 5.67 -18.38
CA LEU A 133 -11.76 5.26 -19.60
C LEU A 133 -12.83 6.29 -19.95
N ALA A 134 -13.68 6.63 -18.98
CA ALA A 134 -14.73 7.61 -19.20
C ALA A 134 -14.16 8.98 -19.55
N ARG A 135 -13.09 9.41 -18.87
CA ARG A 135 -12.43 10.70 -19.12
C ARG A 135 -11.84 10.73 -20.52
N GLY A 136 -11.24 9.62 -20.97
CA GLY A 136 -10.67 9.49 -22.30
C GLY A 136 -11.72 9.58 -23.40
N LEU A 137 -12.93 9.03 -23.20
CA LEU A 137 -14.02 9.21 -24.15
C LEU A 137 -14.57 10.64 -24.16
N ALA A 138 -14.62 11.30 -23.00
CA ALA A 138 -15.04 12.70 -22.88
C ALA A 138 -14.04 13.68 -23.50
N GLU A 139 -12.74 13.52 -23.23
CA GLU A 139 -11.66 14.34 -23.82
C GLU A 139 -11.64 14.25 -25.35
N ARG A 140 -12.07 13.11 -25.90
CA ARG A 140 -12.19 12.88 -27.34
C ARG A 140 -13.55 13.28 -27.92
N THR A 141 -14.45 13.86 -27.11
CA THR A 141 -15.81 14.27 -27.50
C THR A 141 -16.65 13.12 -28.06
N ILE A 142 -16.38 11.88 -27.62
CA ILE A 142 -17.11 10.69 -28.08
C ILE A 142 -18.35 10.48 -27.21
N VAL A 143 -18.16 10.51 -25.89
CA VAL A 143 -19.25 10.46 -24.91
C VAL A 143 -19.07 11.65 -24.00
N ASP A 144 -20.08 12.51 -23.88
CA ASP A 144 -20.08 13.63 -22.94
C ASP A 144 -21.01 13.32 -21.74
N PRO A 145 -20.47 12.72 -20.67
CA PRO A 145 -21.25 12.36 -19.50
C PRO A 145 -21.58 13.60 -18.69
N ALA A 146 -22.87 13.94 -18.62
CA ALA A 146 -23.36 15.01 -17.76
C ALA A 146 -22.96 14.79 -16.28
N PRO A 147 -22.84 15.88 -15.48
CA PRO A 147 -22.64 15.76 -14.04
C PRO A 147 -23.66 14.81 -13.40
N GLY A 148 -23.19 13.91 -12.54
CA GLY A 148 -24.06 12.90 -11.91
C GLY A 148 -24.33 11.64 -12.74
N THR A 149 -23.76 11.51 -13.95
CA THR A 149 -23.88 10.29 -14.76
C THR A 149 -23.37 9.07 -14.00
N THR A 150 -24.13 7.98 -14.03
CA THR A 150 -23.76 6.68 -13.44
C THR A 150 -22.90 5.87 -14.42
N VAL A 151 -22.12 4.92 -13.91
CA VAL A 151 -21.28 4.05 -14.74
C VAL A 151 -22.10 3.24 -15.76
N HIS A 152 -23.30 2.79 -15.39
CA HIS A 152 -24.20 2.05 -16.29
C HIS A 152 -24.75 2.93 -17.41
N ARG A 153 -25.14 4.17 -17.09
CA ARG A 153 -25.61 5.09 -18.12
C ARG A 153 -24.48 5.42 -19.09
N PHE A 154 -23.28 5.67 -18.57
CA PHE A 154 -22.10 5.86 -19.40
C PHE A 154 -21.79 4.63 -20.27
N ALA A 155 -21.85 3.41 -19.72
CA ALA A 155 -21.63 2.18 -20.46
C ALA A 155 -22.66 1.99 -21.58
N ALA A 156 -23.94 2.27 -21.31
CA ALA A 156 -24.99 2.22 -22.31
C ALA A 156 -24.79 3.27 -23.43
N ASP A 157 -24.37 4.48 -23.07
CA ASP A 157 -24.10 5.56 -24.03
C ASP A 157 -22.88 5.22 -24.90
N ALA A 158 -21.79 4.74 -24.29
CA ALA A 158 -20.61 4.27 -25.00
C ALA A 158 -20.91 3.04 -25.87
N GLY A 159 -21.72 2.10 -25.40
CA GLY A 159 -22.07 0.88 -26.12
C GLY A 159 -22.89 1.15 -27.38
N ARG A 160 -23.64 2.26 -27.43
CA ARG A 160 -24.31 2.71 -28.66
C ARG A 160 -23.33 3.20 -29.73
N ILE A 161 -22.17 3.70 -29.33
CA ILE A 161 -21.11 4.19 -30.24
C ILE A 161 -20.11 3.08 -30.59
N PHE A 162 -19.90 2.15 -29.67
CA PHE A 162 -19.04 0.97 -29.84
C PHE A 162 -19.84 -0.32 -29.66
N PRO A 163 -20.71 -0.71 -30.62
CA PRO A 163 -21.59 -1.87 -30.46
C PRO A 163 -20.83 -3.18 -30.19
N ALA A 164 -19.64 -3.34 -30.79
CA ALA A 164 -18.79 -4.51 -30.58
C ALA A 164 -18.25 -4.64 -29.14
N GLU A 165 -18.21 -3.54 -28.38
CA GLU A 165 -17.69 -3.50 -27.02
C GLU A 165 -18.81 -3.37 -25.96
N SER A 166 -20.08 -3.40 -26.38
CA SER A 166 -21.24 -3.20 -25.51
C SER A 166 -21.29 -4.19 -24.33
N GLU A 167 -21.09 -5.48 -24.57
CA GLU A 167 -21.08 -6.49 -23.52
C GLU A 167 -19.93 -6.29 -22.51
N GLU A 168 -18.77 -5.85 -22.98
CA GLU A 168 -17.61 -5.59 -22.12
C GLU A 168 -17.75 -4.29 -21.35
N LEU A 169 -18.35 -3.25 -21.93
CA LEU A 169 -18.74 -2.02 -21.23
C LEU A 169 -19.70 -2.33 -20.07
N ASP A 170 -20.70 -3.16 -20.31
CA ASP A 170 -21.63 -3.62 -19.27
C ASP A 170 -20.93 -4.46 -18.20
N ARG A 171 -19.97 -5.31 -18.59
CA ARG A 171 -19.16 -6.08 -17.64
C ARG A 171 -18.32 -5.16 -16.76
N VAL A 172 -17.68 -4.15 -17.34
CA VAL A 172 -16.87 -3.16 -16.61
C VAL A 172 -17.73 -2.33 -15.65
N ALA A 173 -18.95 -1.94 -16.05
CA ALA A 173 -19.89 -1.27 -15.17
C ALA A 173 -20.26 -2.14 -13.95
N ARG A 174 -20.48 -3.45 -14.13
CA ARG A 174 -20.71 -4.39 -13.02
C ARG A 174 -19.50 -4.54 -12.11
N VAL A 175 -18.30 -4.69 -12.67
CA VAL A 175 -17.04 -4.76 -11.90
C VAL A 175 -16.85 -3.51 -11.05
N PHE A 176 -17.15 -2.33 -11.62
CA PHE A 176 -17.09 -1.08 -10.88
C PHE A 176 -18.05 -1.10 -9.68
N ASP A 177 -19.30 -1.52 -9.86
CA ASP A 177 -20.27 -1.59 -8.77
C ASP A 177 -19.90 -2.61 -7.70
N ASP A 178 -19.42 -3.78 -8.12
CA ASP A 178 -18.95 -4.86 -7.25
C ASP A 178 -17.90 -4.32 -6.27
N VAL A 179 -16.91 -3.60 -6.79
CA VAL A 179 -15.81 -3.03 -6.00
C VAL A 179 -16.27 -1.81 -5.20
N ARG A 180 -16.94 -0.86 -5.86
CA ARG A 180 -17.19 0.48 -5.29
C ARG A 180 -18.36 0.52 -4.32
N TYR A 181 -19.40 -0.27 -4.56
CA TYR A 181 -20.65 -0.24 -3.79
C TYR A 181 -20.88 -1.53 -3.01
N LEU A 182 -20.63 -2.69 -3.62
CA LEU A 182 -20.80 -3.99 -2.95
C LEU A 182 -19.59 -4.39 -2.10
N ARG A 183 -18.48 -3.64 -2.19
CA ARG A 183 -17.21 -3.86 -1.47
C ARG A 183 -16.68 -5.28 -1.63
N ARG A 184 -16.92 -5.88 -2.79
CA ARG A 184 -16.25 -7.12 -3.18
C ARG A 184 -14.80 -6.79 -3.48
N PRO A 185 -13.85 -7.63 -3.05
CA PRO A 185 -12.44 -7.40 -3.31
C PRO A 185 -12.19 -7.40 -4.82
N GLY A 186 -11.58 -6.32 -5.31
CA GLY A 186 -11.05 -6.24 -6.65
C GLY A 186 -9.93 -7.25 -6.85
N THR A 187 -9.77 -7.74 -8.07
CA THR A 187 -8.74 -8.71 -8.42
C THR A 187 -7.87 -8.19 -9.56
N ALA A 188 -6.70 -8.81 -9.73
CA ALA A 188 -5.79 -8.49 -10.82
C ALA A 188 -6.44 -8.77 -12.19
N GLU A 189 -7.24 -9.84 -12.27
CA GLU A 189 -7.98 -10.23 -13.47
C GLU A 189 -9.05 -9.20 -13.82
N ALA A 190 -9.84 -8.76 -12.83
CA ALA A 190 -10.84 -7.73 -13.02
C ALA A 190 -10.21 -6.40 -13.48
N TYR A 191 -9.09 -5.99 -12.86
CA TYR A 191 -8.33 -4.83 -13.32
C TYR A 191 -7.81 -5.00 -14.76
N ALA A 192 -7.30 -6.17 -15.11
CA ALA A 192 -6.81 -6.46 -16.46
C ALA A 192 -7.94 -6.37 -17.50
N THR A 193 -9.14 -6.85 -17.19
CA THR A 193 -10.33 -6.69 -18.05
C THR A 193 -10.65 -5.22 -18.30
N VAL A 194 -10.72 -4.40 -17.24
CA VAL A 194 -11.02 -2.97 -17.36
C VAL A 194 -9.92 -2.26 -18.16
N ARG A 195 -8.65 -2.56 -17.89
CA ARG A 195 -7.50 -1.99 -18.61
C ARG A 195 -7.54 -2.34 -20.09
N ALA A 196 -7.81 -3.59 -20.43
CA ALA A 196 -7.86 -4.04 -21.82
C ALA A 196 -8.99 -3.32 -22.60
N LEU A 197 -10.15 -3.10 -21.97
CA LEU A 197 -11.23 -2.33 -22.60
C LEU A 197 -10.83 -0.86 -22.79
N ASP A 198 -10.26 -0.21 -21.78
CA ASP A 198 -9.76 1.17 -21.87
C ASP A 198 -8.75 1.33 -23.02
N GLU A 199 -7.78 0.41 -23.14
CA GLU A 199 -6.78 0.43 -24.20
C GLU A 199 -7.40 0.26 -25.60
N ARG A 200 -8.35 -0.68 -25.76
CA ARG A 200 -9.06 -0.86 -27.04
C ARG A 200 -9.85 0.39 -27.43
N LEU A 201 -10.63 0.95 -26.50
CA LEU A 201 -11.44 2.14 -26.77
C LEU A 201 -10.59 3.39 -26.98
N ALA A 202 -9.42 3.50 -26.33
CA ALA A 202 -8.47 4.57 -26.57
C ALA A 202 -7.91 4.53 -28.01
N ALA A 203 -7.67 3.34 -28.55
CA ALA A 203 -7.18 3.15 -29.92
C ALA A 203 -8.30 3.17 -30.99
N ALA A 204 -9.53 2.82 -30.63
CA ALA A 204 -10.66 2.73 -31.56
C ALA A 204 -11.07 4.10 -32.09
N ARG A 205 -11.42 4.19 -33.38
CA ARG A 205 -12.16 5.34 -33.93
C ARG A 205 -13.65 5.16 -33.64
N ALA A 206 -14.35 6.24 -33.29
CA ALA A 206 -15.79 6.20 -33.06
C ALA A 206 -16.51 5.85 -34.39
N GLU A 207 -17.39 4.86 -34.35
CA GLU A 207 -18.29 4.54 -35.46
C GLU A 207 -19.56 5.38 -35.27
N VAL A 208 -19.62 6.55 -35.91
CA VAL A 208 -20.84 7.36 -35.90
C VAL A 208 -21.77 6.80 -36.99
N PRO A 209 -22.96 6.27 -36.66
CA PRO A 209 -23.92 5.90 -37.69
C PRO A 209 -24.37 7.17 -38.43
N ALA A 210 -24.38 7.08 -39.77
CA ALA A 210 -24.78 8.15 -40.69
C ALA A 210 -26.28 8.47 -40.59
#